data_AF-A0A139HT22-F1
#
_entry.id   AF-A0A139HT22-F1
#
_cell.length_a   1.000
_cell.length_b   1.000
_cell.length_c   1.000
_cell.angle_alpha   90.00
_cell.angle_beta   90.00
_cell.angle_gamma   90.00
#
_symmetry.space_group_name_H-M   'P 1'
#
loop_
_entity.id
_entity.type
_entity.pdbx_description
1 polymer ?
#
loop_
_entity_poly.entity_id
_entity_poly.type
_entity_poly.pdbx_seq_one_letter_code
_entity_poly.pdbx_strand_id
1 'polypeptide(L)'
;MPTAAAWPWPPENALRRPSSRRISTAASGRLDCITESTTPTTPTAPPIPQKSLLRNSDTNFPTLGRAETIDLPHPAYRHAYKNSTDTSGSATPRTAPPAYEWVPEPVVVDDEEHKGPVEGEKLAAFRRSGGHTRQPRGGWKRLALVALAALLLLGLVLGLALGLTVGKRKSNTVAPTPARPADQQPFPIGSYTMLTALKTVTTNCTSNPETFNCYPYNVYNSADSSSFSKSLTTFGWTITNTSWVYATIGTGSTPDAGVPANLTISSSGSPFTVNFTDKALTYISPSSNTSSARYTFSFDMDKAFNPPVSLTSDNTATQCFFNQTTFTGTLYLAAARNFPADQGSPSASNGKQWPYAVDITSSSAGGQDTPACYAYQNGALGARVTTGLTPQPTSSQCLCQYQNF
;
A
#
# COMPACT_ATOMS: atom_id res chain seq x y z
N MET A 1 46.16 -59.20 16.51
CA MET A 1 47.31 -58.29 16.37
C MET A 1 46.85 -57.07 15.58
N PRO A 2 46.61 -55.92 16.23
CA PRO A 2 46.09 -54.73 15.56
C PRO A 2 47.22 -53.75 15.20
N THR A 3 47.19 -53.24 13.98
CA THR A 3 48.03 -52.13 13.51
C THR A 3 47.29 -50.82 13.71
N ALA A 4 47.85 -49.95 14.54
CA ALA A 4 47.39 -48.61 14.85
C ALA A 4 47.65 -47.65 13.68
N ALA A 5 46.63 -46.89 13.27
CA ALA A 5 46.76 -45.76 12.35
C ALA A 5 46.51 -44.46 13.12
N ALA A 6 47.52 -43.59 13.09
CA ALA A 6 47.55 -42.30 13.76
C ALA A 6 46.82 -41.23 12.94
N TRP A 7 46.09 -40.37 13.63
CA TRP A 7 45.41 -39.19 13.09
C TRP A 7 46.37 -38.00 12.97
N PRO A 8 46.32 -37.19 11.90
CA PRO A 8 47.06 -35.94 11.81
C PRO A 8 46.31 -34.79 12.48
N TRP A 9 47.04 -34.00 13.29
CA TRP A 9 46.59 -32.75 13.90
C TRP A 9 46.49 -31.62 12.87
N PRO A 10 45.57 -30.66 13.03
CA PRO A 10 45.47 -29.46 12.18
C PRO A 10 46.46 -28.36 12.62
N PRO A 11 46.88 -27.46 11.71
CA PRO A 11 47.77 -26.37 12.05
C PRO A 11 47.07 -25.23 12.79
N GLU A 12 47.70 -24.80 13.88
CA GLU A 12 47.41 -23.60 14.65
C GLU A 12 47.65 -22.35 13.78
N ASN A 13 46.59 -21.66 13.39
CA ASN A 13 46.68 -20.29 12.88
C ASN A 13 46.11 -19.33 13.91
N ALA A 14 47.05 -18.60 14.51
CA ALA A 14 46.85 -17.65 15.58
C ALA A 14 45.92 -16.49 15.21
N LEU A 15 45.00 -16.23 16.13
CA LEU A 15 44.18 -15.03 16.27
C LEU A 15 45.04 -13.77 16.30
N ARG A 16 45.11 -13.03 15.18
CA ARG A 16 45.47 -11.61 15.18
C ARG A 16 44.20 -10.75 15.22
N ARG A 17 43.91 -10.20 16.40
CA ARG A 17 42.92 -9.13 16.58
C ARG A 17 43.45 -7.83 15.97
N PRO A 18 42.74 -7.14 15.06
CA PRO A 18 43.11 -5.80 14.66
C PRO A 18 42.79 -4.77 15.75
N SER A 19 43.68 -3.80 15.86
CA SER A 19 43.69 -2.68 16.79
C SER A 19 42.41 -1.83 16.74
N SER A 20 41.81 -1.59 17.90
CA SER A 20 40.78 -0.57 18.12
C SER A 20 41.37 0.83 17.91
N ARG A 21 40.96 1.51 16.83
CA ARG A 21 41.16 2.96 16.68
C ARG A 21 39.96 3.68 17.28
N ARG A 22 40.22 4.47 18.34
CA ARG A 22 39.35 5.56 18.80
C ARG A 22 39.09 6.51 17.64
N ILE A 23 37.85 6.61 17.19
CA ILE A 23 37.38 7.71 16.36
C ILE A 23 36.79 8.75 17.32
N SER A 24 37.48 9.89 17.41
CA SER A 24 37.07 11.10 18.08
C SER A 24 35.84 11.70 17.39
N THR A 25 34.78 11.97 18.16
CA THR A 25 33.61 12.72 17.75
C THR A 25 33.97 14.19 17.52
N ALA A 26 33.67 14.71 16.33
CA ALA A 26 33.77 16.14 16.05
C ALA A 26 32.52 16.87 16.55
N ALA A 27 32.77 18.08 17.06
CA ALA A 27 31.85 18.93 17.76
C ALA A 27 30.64 19.39 16.92
N SER A 28 29.54 19.60 17.65
CA SER A 28 28.28 20.23 17.25
C SER A 28 28.50 21.51 16.42
N GLY A 29 28.08 21.46 15.15
CA GLY A 29 27.93 22.62 14.29
C GLY A 29 26.56 23.26 14.51
N ARG A 30 26.59 24.56 14.84
CA ARG A 30 25.44 25.42 15.13
C ARG A 30 24.46 25.49 13.95
N LEU A 31 23.18 25.60 14.32
CA LEU A 31 22.05 25.96 13.46
C LEU A 31 22.29 27.29 12.76
N ASP A 32 22.18 27.30 11.43
CA ASP A 32 22.12 28.54 10.65
C ASP A 32 20.70 29.12 10.64
N CYS A 33 20.68 30.43 10.78
CA CYS A 33 19.53 31.32 10.92
C CYS A 33 18.65 31.31 9.67
N ILE A 34 17.35 31.07 9.88
CA ILE A 34 16.31 31.21 8.86
C ILE A 34 16.09 32.71 8.61
N THR A 35 16.41 33.18 7.41
CA THR A 35 15.99 34.50 6.93
C THR A 35 14.52 34.45 6.51
N GLU A 36 13.65 35.15 7.24
CA GLU A 36 12.25 35.38 6.88
C GLU A 36 12.13 36.20 5.59
N SER A 37 11.49 35.64 4.56
CA SER A 37 11.05 36.38 3.38
C SER A 37 9.66 36.95 3.62
N THR A 38 9.54 38.27 3.57
CA THR A 38 8.31 39.03 3.76
C THR A 38 7.52 39.10 2.46
N THR A 39 6.52 38.21 2.28
CA THR A 39 5.48 38.38 1.25
C THR A 39 4.12 37.97 1.82
N PRO A 40 3.14 38.89 1.92
CA PRO A 40 1.82 38.57 2.44
C PRO A 40 0.96 37.93 1.34
N THR A 41 0.85 36.61 1.35
CA THR A 41 -0.21 35.89 0.62
C THR A 41 -1.39 35.63 1.53
N THR A 42 -2.52 36.24 1.19
CA THR A 42 -3.85 36.07 1.76
C THR A 42 -4.22 34.58 1.89
N PRO A 43 -4.54 34.06 3.09
CA PRO A 43 -5.03 32.69 3.23
C PRO A 43 -6.50 32.61 2.78
N THR A 44 -6.73 31.94 1.64
CA THR A 44 -8.05 31.51 1.21
C THR A 44 -8.55 30.43 2.17
N ALA A 45 -9.71 30.66 2.79
CA ALA A 45 -10.36 29.72 3.71
C ALA A 45 -10.56 28.35 3.03
N PRO A 46 -10.31 27.23 3.74
CA PRO A 46 -10.59 25.90 3.20
C PRO A 46 -12.11 25.70 3.00
N PRO A 47 -12.53 25.02 1.91
CA PRO A 47 -13.94 24.76 1.66
C PRO A 47 -14.55 23.86 2.74
N ILE A 48 -15.72 24.26 3.22
CA ILE A 48 -16.54 23.53 4.19
C ILE A 48 -16.96 22.19 3.56
N PRO A 49 -16.74 21.03 4.21
CA PRO A 49 -17.20 19.75 3.71
C PRO A 49 -18.74 19.69 3.69
N GLN A 50 -19.31 19.28 2.56
CA GLN A 50 -20.75 19.06 2.45
C GLN A 50 -21.17 17.86 3.31
N LYS A 51 -22.25 18.03 4.08
CA LYS A 51 -22.87 16.97 4.89
C LYS A 51 -23.32 15.81 4.01
N SER A 52 -22.92 14.59 4.34
CA SER A 52 -23.35 13.38 3.63
C SER A 52 -24.86 13.14 3.77
N LEU A 53 -25.55 13.06 2.64
CA LEU A 53 -26.92 12.58 2.54
C LEU A 53 -26.93 11.05 2.59
N LEU A 54 -26.81 10.47 3.79
CA LEU A 54 -27.05 9.06 4.05
C LEU A 54 -27.91 8.92 5.30
N ARG A 55 -29.18 9.33 5.17
CA ARG A 55 -30.28 8.86 6.02
C ARG A 55 -31.62 9.19 5.36
N ASN A 56 -32.04 8.36 4.41
CA ASN A 56 -33.45 8.20 4.09
C ASN A 56 -33.78 6.71 4.21
N SER A 57 -34.28 6.35 5.38
CA SER A 57 -34.96 5.10 5.64
C SER A 57 -36.45 5.35 5.40
N ASP A 58 -36.91 5.15 4.17
CA ASP A 58 -38.32 5.08 3.84
C ASP A 58 -38.71 3.61 3.65
N THR A 59 -39.31 3.06 4.69
CA THR A 59 -40.16 1.89 4.63
C THR A 59 -41.44 2.25 3.89
N ASN A 60 -41.66 1.69 2.69
CA ASN A 60 -42.99 1.60 2.10
C ASN A 60 -43.12 0.29 1.31
N PHE A 61 -43.88 -0.64 1.90
CA PHE A 61 -44.48 -1.78 1.22
C PHE A 61 -45.66 -1.32 0.36
N PRO A 62 -45.80 -1.78 -0.89
CA PRO A 62 -47.10 -1.79 -1.55
C PRO A 62 -47.72 -3.19 -1.50
N THR A 63 -48.93 -3.22 -0.95
CA THR A 63 -49.87 -4.34 -0.95
C THR A 63 -50.59 -4.45 -2.30
N LEU A 64 -50.71 -5.70 -2.78
CA LEU A 64 -51.80 -6.31 -3.57
C LEU A 64 -52.25 -5.69 -4.91
N GLY A 65 -52.03 -6.49 -5.97
CA GLY A 65 -52.80 -6.51 -7.22
C GLY A 65 -52.98 -7.96 -7.73
N ARG A 66 -54.13 -8.56 -7.38
CA ARG A 66 -55.00 -9.52 -8.12
C ARG A 66 -54.65 -9.71 -9.62
N ALA A 67 -54.76 -10.86 -10.31
CA ALA A 67 -55.13 -12.26 -10.09
C ALA A 67 -54.76 -13.05 -11.37
N GLU A 68 -54.49 -14.35 -11.29
CA GLU A 68 -55.04 -15.33 -12.26
C GLU A 68 -55.01 -16.75 -11.69
N THR A 69 -56.02 -17.51 -12.10
CA THR A 69 -56.57 -18.73 -11.50
C THR A 69 -56.08 -19.95 -12.27
N ILE A 70 -55.52 -20.98 -11.62
CA ILE A 70 -55.55 -22.37 -12.12
C ILE A 70 -55.74 -23.32 -10.93
N ASP A 71 -56.65 -24.26 -11.13
CA ASP A 71 -57.35 -25.10 -10.15
C ASP A 71 -56.78 -26.53 -10.07
N LEU A 72 -57.08 -27.22 -8.95
CA LEU A 72 -57.05 -28.69 -8.66
C LEU A 72 -55.72 -29.40 -8.29
N PRO A 73 -55.77 -30.53 -7.52
CA PRO A 73 -56.65 -30.85 -6.38
C PRO A 73 -55.88 -31.36 -5.13
N HIS A 74 -56.56 -31.32 -3.98
CA HIS A 74 -56.17 -31.85 -2.66
C HIS A 74 -55.93 -33.39 -2.65
N PRO A 75 -55.22 -33.88 -1.62
CA PRO A 75 -55.96 -34.68 -0.63
C PRO A 75 -55.69 -34.28 0.83
N ALA A 76 -56.74 -34.47 1.62
CA ALA A 76 -56.84 -34.18 3.04
C ALA A 76 -56.07 -35.18 3.92
N TYR A 77 -55.48 -34.68 5.01
CA TYR A 77 -55.31 -35.47 6.23
C TYR A 77 -55.68 -34.62 7.46
N ARG A 78 -56.59 -35.19 8.25
CA ARG A 78 -57.11 -34.71 9.54
C ARG A 78 -56.14 -35.04 10.67
N HIS A 79 -56.49 -34.50 11.84
CA HIS A 79 -56.09 -34.83 13.22
C HIS A 79 -55.08 -33.85 13.81
N ALA A 80 -55.19 -33.41 15.07
CA ALA A 80 -56.25 -33.41 16.06
C ALA A 80 -55.77 -32.47 17.18
N TYR A 81 -56.70 -31.77 17.81
CA TYR A 81 -56.45 -31.00 19.02
C TYR A 81 -55.80 -31.86 20.13
N LYS A 82 -54.74 -31.34 20.75
CA LYS A 82 -54.41 -31.65 22.15
C LYS A 82 -54.07 -30.36 22.87
N ASN A 83 -54.96 -30.02 23.79
CA ASN A 83 -54.76 -29.07 24.86
C ASN A 83 -54.01 -29.80 25.99
N SER A 84 -52.93 -29.25 26.50
CA SER A 84 -52.39 -29.59 27.82
C SER A 84 -51.53 -28.44 28.34
N THR A 85 -51.99 -27.96 29.47
CA THR A 85 -51.49 -26.92 30.36
C THR A 85 -50.23 -27.38 31.11
N ASP A 86 -49.46 -26.38 31.54
CA ASP A 86 -48.47 -26.35 32.63
C ASP A 86 -47.12 -27.08 32.46
N THR A 87 -46.02 -26.30 32.42
CA THR A 87 -45.16 -26.04 33.61
C THR A 87 -43.91 -25.24 33.21
N SER A 88 -43.85 -24.00 33.72
CA SER A 88 -42.73 -23.28 34.34
C SER A 88 -41.28 -23.46 33.84
N GLY A 89 -40.61 -22.35 33.48
CA GLY A 89 -39.15 -22.29 33.55
C GLY A 89 -38.41 -21.25 32.69
N SER A 90 -38.62 -19.95 32.97
CA SER A 90 -37.66 -18.87 32.75
C SER A 90 -37.07 -18.67 31.34
N ALA A 91 -37.87 -18.07 30.45
CA ALA A 91 -37.34 -17.34 29.28
C ALA A 91 -37.08 -15.88 29.69
N THR A 92 -35.80 -15.49 29.74
CA THR A 92 -35.38 -14.09 29.92
C THR A 92 -35.81 -13.24 28.71
N PRO A 93 -36.52 -12.11 28.89
CA PRO A 93 -36.74 -11.19 27.79
C PRO A 93 -35.41 -10.46 27.50
N ARG A 94 -35.01 -10.43 26.23
CA ARG A 94 -33.91 -9.57 25.75
C ARG A 94 -34.35 -8.11 25.87
N THR A 95 -34.09 -7.51 27.02
CA THR A 95 -34.17 -6.07 27.24
C THR A 95 -32.99 -5.41 26.51
N ALA A 96 -33.28 -4.46 25.62
CA ALA A 96 -32.24 -3.61 25.03
C ALA A 96 -31.50 -2.84 26.15
N PRO A 97 -30.18 -2.63 26.04
CA PRO A 97 -29.45 -1.89 27.08
C PRO A 97 -30.00 -0.46 27.18
N PRO A 98 -30.07 0.12 28.39
CA PRO A 98 -30.52 1.49 28.58
C PRO A 98 -29.63 2.46 27.81
N ALA A 99 -30.24 3.52 27.27
CA ALA A 99 -29.53 4.61 26.64
C ALA A 99 -28.54 5.22 27.66
N TYR A 100 -27.27 5.26 27.30
CA TYR A 100 -26.26 5.98 28.09
C TYR A 100 -26.57 7.48 28.02
N GLU A 101 -27.05 8.04 29.13
CA GLU A 101 -27.11 9.47 29.33
C GLU A 101 -25.69 9.95 29.65
N TRP A 102 -25.13 10.75 28.75
CA TRP A 102 -23.79 11.29 28.91
C TRP A 102 -23.85 12.43 29.95
N VAL A 103 -23.45 12.12 31.18
CA VAL A 103 -23.30 13.11 32.25
C VAL A 103 -21.90 13.71 32.12
N PRO A 104 -21.75 15.03 31.87
CA PRO A 104 -20.44 15.67 31.90
C PRO A 104 -19.84 15.54 33.30
N GLU A 105 -18.60 15.06 33.37
CA GLU A 105 -17.84 15.07 34.61
C GLU A 105 -17.76 16.52 35.15
N PRO A 106 -17.96 16.73 36.46
CA PRO A 106 -17.78 18.05 37.06
C PRO A 106 -16.31 18.44 36.90
N VAL A 107 -16.08 19.53 36.18
CA VAL A 107 -14.77 20.19 36.10
C VAL A 107 -14.44 20.66 37.52
N VAL A 108 -13.52 19.96 38.16
CA VAL A 108 -12.84 20.45 39.36
C VAL A 108 -11.94 21.59 38.88
N VAL A 109 -12.40 22.82 39.12
CA VAL A 109 -11.60 24.01 38.90
C VAL A 109 -10.67 24.12 40.11
N ASP A 110 -9.47 23.58 39.97
CA ASP A 110 -8.36 23.99 40.82
C ASP A 110 -7.94 25.38 40.35
N ASP A 111 -8.23 26.37 41.19
CA ASP A 111 -7.69 27.71 41.12
C ASP A 111 -6.15 27.64 41.13
N GLU A 112 -5.49 28.13 40.07
CA GLU A 112 -4.27 28.95 40.16
C GLU A 112 -3.83 29.41 38.75
N GLU A 113 -3.98 30.71 38.53
CA GLU A 113 -3.09 31.61 37.78
C GLU A 113 -2.54 31.17 36.41
N HIS A 114 -3.33 31.32 35.33
CA HIS A 114 -2.78 31.51 33.97
C HIS A 114 -3.53 32.62 33.20
N LYS A 115 -2.91 33.81 33.16
CA LYS A 115 -3.27 34.93 32.27
C LYS A 115 -2.90 34.59 30.82
N GLY A 116 -3.87 34.13 30.04
CA GLY A 116 -3.83 34.08 28.58
C GLY A 116 -4.89 35.00 27.96
N PRO A 117 -4.61 35.84 26.95
CA PRO A 117 -5.60 36.76 26.39
C PRO A 117 -6.67 36.02 25.58
N VAL A 118 -7.93 36.23 25.95
CA VAL A 118 -9.10 35.67 25.26
C VAL A 118 -9.36 36.48 23.98
N GLU A 119 -9.18 35.87 22.81
CA GLU A 119 -9.39 36.47 21.48
C GLU A 119 -10.87 36.68 21.09
N GLY A 120 -11.71 37.13 22.03
CA GLY A 120 -13.14 37.29 21.82
C GLY A 120 -13.63 38.73 21.59
N GLU A 121 -12.87 39.75 22.00
CA GLU A 121 -13.41 41.12 22.10
C GLU A 121 -13.03 42.07 20.95
N LYS A 122 -12.09 41.67 20.08
CA LYS A 122 -11.59 42.55 18.99
C LYS A 122 -12.55 42.70 17.80
N LEU A 123 -13.58 41.84 17.71
CA LEU A 123 -14.60 41.91 16.65
C LEU A 123 -15.86 42.68 17.06
N ALA A 124 -16.06 42.96 18.35
CA ALA A 124 -17.17 43.78 18.83
C ALA A 124 -16.92 45.29 18.63
N ALA A 125 -15.65 45.71 18.57
CA ALA A 125 -15.26 47.11 18.33
C ALA A 125 -15.56 47.61 16.91
N PHE A 126 -15.58 46.72 15.91
CA PHE A 126 -15.84 47.09 14.51
C PHE A 126 -17.33 47.32 14.15
N ARG A 127 -18.27 47.01 15.06
CA ARG A 127 -19.70 47.29 14.85
C ARG A 127 -20.17 48.66 15.35
N ARG A 128 -19.31 49.42 16.05
CA ARG A 128 -19.67 50.72 16.65
C ARG A 128 -19.05 51.94 15.95
N SER A 129 -18.22 51.78 14.93
CA SER A 129 -17.72 52.91 14.13
C SER A 129 -18.72 53.27 13.03
N GLY A 130 -19.58 54.23 13.34
CA GLY A 130 -20.54 54.84 12.43
C GLY A 130 -19.90 55.40 11.15
N GLY A 131 -20.71 55.39 10.09
CA GLY A 131 -20.28 55.69 8.73
C GLY A 131 -19.77 57.11 8.52
N HIS A 132 -18.92 57.24 7.49
CA HIS A 132 -18.44 58.53 6.98
C HIS A 132 -18.67 58.63 5.47
N THR A 133 -19.64 59.51 5.14
CA THR A 133 -19.55 60.58 4.12
C THR A 133 -19.01 60.25 2.73
N ARG A 134 -19.91 60.28 1.74
CA ARG A 134 -19.60 60.50 0.33
C ARG A 134 -18.84 61.83 0.16
N GLN A 135 -17.61 61.79 -0.36
CA GLN A 135 -16.93 62.98 -0.87
C GLN A 135 -17.16 63.12 -2.38
N PRO A 136 -17.45 64.35 -2.88
CA PRO A 136 -17.63 64.60 -4.30
C PRO A 136 -16.30 64.83 -5.04
N ARG A 137 -16.26 64.31 -6.27
CA ARG A 137 -15.56 64.78 -7.49
C ARG A 137 -14.23 65.55 -7.33
N GLY A 138 -13.17 64.97 -7.92
CA GLY A 138 -12.03 65.72 -8.44
C GLY A 138 -11.08 64.86 -9.27
N GLY A 139 -10.96 65.14 -10.57
CA GLY A 139 -9.78 64.73 -11.35
C GLY A 139 -10.05 64.16 -12.74
N TRP A 140 -10.42 65.01 -13.71
CA TRP A 140 -10.48 64.66 -15.15
C TRP A 140 -9.16 64.11 -15.72
N LYS A 141 -8.02 64.32 -15.04
CA LYS A 141 -6.71 63.80 -15.43
C LYS A 141 -6.57 62.27 -15.35
N ARG A 142 -7.41 61.58 -14.56
CA ARG A 142 -7.39 60.11 -14.48
C ARG A 142 -8.09 59.42 -15.65
N LEU A 143 -9.06 60.09 -16.29
CA LEU A 143 -9.73 59.56 -17.49
C LEU A 143 -8.83 59.61 -18.74
N ALA A 144 -8.01 60.64 -18.88
CA ALA A 144 -7.05 60.75 -19.99
C ALA A 144 -5.96 59.66 -19.96
N LEU A 145 -5.48 59.29 -18.76
CA LEU A 145 -4.50 58.21 -18.59
C LEU A 145 -5.08 56.83 -18.88
N VAL A 146 -6.35 56.59 -18.52
CA VAL A 146 -7.04 55.32 -18.81
C VAL A 146 -7.34 55.18 -20.31
N ALA A 147 -7.70 56.28 -20.99
CA ALA A 147 -7.92 56.27 -22.44
C ALA A 147 -6.62 56.00 -23.23
N LEU A 148 -5.49 56.56 -22.80
CA LEU A 148 -4.18 56.33 -23.43
C LEU A 148 -3.71 54.86 -23.26
N ALA A 149 -3.91 54.29 -22.07
CA ALA A 149 -3.57 52.90 -21.80
C ALA A 149 -4.42 51.91 -22.63
N ALA A 150 -5.71 52.21 -22.84
CA ALA A 150 -6.59 51.39 -23.67
C ALA A 150 -6.19 51.39 -25.15
N LEU A 151 -5.72 52.52 -25.69
CA LEU A 151 -5.25 52.60 -27.09
C LEU A 151 -3.94 51.83 -27.31
N LEU A 152 -3.02 51.84 -26.34
CA LEU A 152 -1.77 51.06 -26.42
C LEU A 152 -2.03 49.55 -26.41
N LEU A 153 -3.02 49.08 -25.63
CA LEU A 153 -3.39 47.67 -25.60
C LEU A 153 -4.02 47.20 -26.92
N LEU A 154 -4.87 48.03 -27.55
CA LEU A 154 -5.46 47.71 -28.86
C LEU A 154 -4.41 47.66 -29.98
N GLY A 155 -3.42 48.55 -29.96
CA GLY A 155 -2.31 48.53 -30.92
C GLY A 155 -1.41 47.28 -30.79
N LEU A 156 -1.17 46.81 -29.56
CA LEU A 156 -0.31 45.66 -29.30
C LEU A 156 -0.96 44.32 -29.74
N VAL A 157 -2.29 44.20 -29.58
CA VAL A 157 -3.04 43.01 -30.02
C VAL A 157 -3.10 42.91 -31.56
N LEU A 158 -3.30 44.02 -32.26
CA LEU A 158 -3.31 44.03 -33.72
C LEU A 158 -1.90 43.88 -34.33
N GLY A 159 -0.85 44.37 -33.64
CA GLY A 159 0.54 44.24 -34.07
C GLY A 159 1.11 42.81 -33.99
N LEU A 160 0.69 42.01 -33.01
CA LEU A 160 1.14 40.62 -32.86
C LEU A 160 0.45 39.65 -33.84
N ALA A 161 -0.79 39.92 -34.25
CA ALA A 161 -1.55 39.03 -35.12
C ALA A 161 -1.10 39.04 -36.60
N LEU A 162 -0.47 40.13 -37.06
CA LEU A 162 0.01 40.26 -38.45
C LEU A 162 1.54 40.10 -38.59
N GLY A 163 2.28 40.04 -37.48
CA GLY A 163 3.76 40.06 -37.46
C GLY A 163 4.47 38.72 -37.51
N LEU A 164 3.77 37.58 -37.38
CA LEU A 164 4.41 36.26 -37.24
C LEU A 164 4.29 35.33 -38.46
N THR A 165 3.82 35.83 -39.60
CA THR A 165 3.56 34.97 -40.77
C THR A 165 4.35 35.38 -42.01
N VAL A 166 5.65 35.68 -41.91
CA VAL A 166 6.53 35.65 -43.10
C VAL A 166 7.95 35.19 -42.76
N GLY A 167 8.28 33.97 -43.19
CA GLY A 167 9.49 33.75 -43.98
C GLY A 167 10.76 33.24 -43.29
N LYS A 168 10.94 31.92 -43.27
CA LYS A 168 12.19 31.30 -43.74
C LYS A 168 11.98 29.84 -44.15
N ARG A 169 11.80 29.63 -45.46
CA ARG A 169 12.08 28.34 -46.11
C ARG A 169 13.56 28.30 -46.45
N LYS A 170 14.30 27.33 -45.92
CA LYS A 170 15.55 26.83 -46.52
C LYS A 170 15.54 25.31 -46.39
N SER A 171 15.74 24.66 -47.52
CA SER A 171 15.72 23.23 -47.74
C SER A 171 16.98 22.53 -47.22
N ASN A 172 16.81 21.23 -46.93
CA ASN A 172 17.82 20.18 -46.79
C ASN A 172 18.77 20.26 -45.58
N THR A 173 18.39 19.55 -44.52
CA THR A 173 19.10 18.38 -43.94
C THR A 173 18.28 17.99 -42.72
N VAL A 174 17.71 16.79 -42.69
CA VAL A 174 17.06 16.25 -41.48
C VAL A 174 18.18 15.95 -40.48
N ALA A 175 18.62 16.98 -39.78
CA ALA A 175 19.26 16.83 -38.49
C ALA A 175 18.13 16.54 -37.50
N PRO A 176 18.23 15.48 -36.67
CA PRO A 176 17.23 15.23 -35.66
C PRO A 176 17.20 16.43 -34.73
N THR A 177 16.09 17.15 -34.71
CA THR A 177 15.73 18.00 -33.58
C THR A 177 15.91 17.12 -32.35
N PRO A 178 16.71 17.51 -31.34
CA PRO A 178 16.74 16.75 -30.11
C PRO A 178 15.30 16.79 -29.60
N ALA A 179 14.64 15.63 -29.65
CA ALA A 179 13.46 15.43 -28.84
C ALA A 179 13.87 15.93 -27.47
N ARG A 180 13.19 16.96 -26.97
CA ARG A 180 13.13 17.19 -25.52
C ARG A 180 12.89 15.80 -24.96
N PRO A 181 13.81 15.22 -24.17
CA PRO A 181 13.62 13.87 -23.70
C PRO A 181 12.24 13.87 -23.05
N ALA A 182 11.34 13.04 -23.55
CA ALA A 182 10.13 12.70 -22.82
C ALA A 182 10.62 12.45 -21.40
N ASP A 183 10.11 13.22 -20.44
CA ASP A 183 10.58 13.27 -19.07
C ASP A 183 11.03 11.87 -18.67
N GLN A 184 12.35 11.65 -18.60
CA GLN A 184 12.92 10.38 -18.16
C GLN A 184 12.41 10.23 -16.74
N GLN A 185 11.36 9.43 -16.58
CA GLN A 185 10.56 9.40 -15.37
C GLN A 185 11.51 9.15 -14.18
N PRO A 186 11.68 10.13 -13.28
CA PRO A 186 12.81 10.19 -12.37
C PRO A 186 12.52 9.35 -11.14
N PHE A 187 12.37 8.04 -11.29
CA PHE A 187 11.94 7.22 -10.17
C PHE A 187 12.71 5.92 -10.12
N PRO A 188 13.35 5.71 -8.97
CA PRO A 188 12.77 4.70 -8.11
C PRO A 188 12.39 5.17 -6.70
N ILE A 189 12.71 6.41 -6.28
CA ILE A 189 12.50 6.84 -4.88
C ILE A 189 11.04 7.26 -4.64
N GLY A 190 10.42 6.68 -3.64
CA GLY A 190 9.06 7.03 -3.21
C GLY A 190 8.26 5.84 -2.70
N SER A 191 7.01 6.11 -2.34
CA SER A 191 6.05 5.08 -1.93
C SER A 191 5.18 4.66 -3.09
N TYR A 192 5.17 3.36 -3.35
CA TYR A 192 4.51 2.73 -4.48
C TYR A 192 3.51 1.67 -4.06
N THR A 193 2.49 1.55 -4.90
CA THR A 193 1.53 0.45 -4.87
C THR A 193 1.81 -0.48 -6.04
N MET A 194 2.16 -1.72 -5.73
CA MET A 194 2.36 -2.80 -6.69
C MET A 194 1.06 -3.60 -6.78
N LEU A 195 0.34 -3.48 -7.90
CA LEU A 195 -0.82 -4.33 -8.18
C LEU A 195 -0.33 -5.58 -8.91
N THR A 196 -0.65 -6.75 -8.37
CA THR A 196 -0.25 -8.06 -8.90
C THR A 196 -1.41 -9.04 -8.81
N ALA A 197 -1.33 -10.16 -9.51
CA ALA A 197 -2.22 -11.28 -9.35
C ALA A 197 -1.45 -12.50 -8.86
N LEU A 198 -2.05 -13.33 -8.01
CA LEU A 198 -1.50 -14.64 -7.68
C LEU A 198 -1.55 -15.51 -8.95
N LYS A 199 -0.41 -15.85 -9.55
CA LYS A 199 -0.31 -16.62 -10.80
C LYS A 199 -0.10 -18.10 -10.58
N THR A 200 0.63 -18.48 -9.53
CA THR A 200 0.96 -19.89 -9.31
C THR A 200 1.09 -20.16 -7.81
N VAL A 201 0.53 -21.29 -7.41
CA VAL A 201 0.70 -21.89 -6.09
C VAL A 201 1.24 -23.31 -6.27
N THR A 202 2.33 -23.62 -5.59
CA THR A 202 2.87 -24.98 -5.53
C THR A 202 3.00 -25.38 -4.07
N THR A 203 2.66 -26.63 -3.74
CA THR A 203 2.59 -27.13 -2.36
C THR A 203 3.53 -28.33 -2.13
N ASN A 204 4.45 -28.58 -3.05
CA ASN A 204 5.26 -29.81 -3.05
C ASN A 204 6.24 -29.92 -1.86
N CYS A 205 6.47 -28.84 -1.10
CA CYS A 205 7.31 -28.89 0.09
C CYS A 205 6.66 -29.56 1.31
N THR A 206 5.36 -29.85 1.25
CA THR A 206 4.59 -30.48 2.34
C THR A 206 3.86 -31.73 1.82
N SER A 207 3.70 -32.74 2.67
CA SER A 207 2.89 -33.91 2.35
C SER A 207 1.39 -33.62 2.35
N ASN A 208 0.98 -32.51 2.98
CA ASN A 208 -0.42 -32.10 3.07
C ASN A 208 -0.59 -30.70 2.47
N PRO A 209 -1.17 -30.59 1.26
CA PRO A 209 -1.29 -29.30 0.56
C PRO A 209 -2.16 -28.29 1.31
N GLU A 210 -3.09 -28.74 2.17
CA GLU A 210 -3.93 -27.86 2.99
C GLU A 210 -3.15 -27.10 4.06
N THR A 211 -1.86 -27.42 4.25
CA THR A 211 -0.97 -26.72 5.19
C THR A 211 -0.21 -25.55 4.58
N PHE A 212 -0.35 -25.32 3.27
CA PHE A 212 0.29 -24.20 2.59
C PHE A 212 -0.70 -23.52 1.65
N ASN A 213 -0.85 -22.21 1.79
CA ASN A 213 -1.61 -21.42 0.83
C ASN A 213 -1.06 -20.00 0.72
N CYS A 214 -1.43 -19.34 -0.37
CA CYS A 214 -0.98 -18.02 -0.76
C CYS A 214 -2.19 -17.10 -0.82
N TYR A 215 -2.17 -16.00 -0.07
CA TYR A 215 -3.20 -14.97 -0.20
C TYR A 215 -3.25 -14.51 -1.66
N PRO A 216 -4.43 -14.25 -2.26
CA PRO A 216 -5.79 -14.27 -1.72
C PRO A 216 -6.51 -15.62 -1.91
N TYR A 217 -5.74 -16.70 -2.04
CA TYR A 217 -6.19 -18.09 -2.16
C TYR A 217 -6.87 -18.44 -3.48
N ASN A 218 -6.80 -17.54 -4.47
CA ASN A 218 -7.33 -17.74 -5.80
C ASN A 218 -6.27 -17.40 -6.83
N VAL A 219 -5.97 -18.36 -7.71
CA VAL A 219 -5.05 -18.17 -8.81
C VAL A 219 -5.76 -17.43 -9.94
N TYR A 220 -5.09 -16.45 -10.53
CA TYR A 220 -5.57 -15.71 -11.68
C TYR A 220 -5.66 -16.61 -12.90
N ASN A 221 -6.81 -16.57 -13.58
CA ASN A 221 -7.04 -17.26 -14.83
C ASN A 221 -7.57 -16.24 -15.86
N SER A 222 -6.79 -15.97 -16.90
CA SER A 222 -7.17 -15.01 -17.94
C SER A 222 -8.42 -15.43 -18.73
N ALA A 223 -8.79 -16.71 -18.74
CA ALA A 223 -10.02 -17.20 -19.37
C ALA A 223 -11.27 -17.01 -18.49
N ASP A 224 -11.10 -16.73 -17.20
CA ASP A 224 -12.20 -16.50 -16.24
C ASP A 224 -12.10 -15.08 -15.67
N SER A 225 -12.95 -14.18 -16.18
CA SER A 225 -13.01 -12.78 -15.74
C SER A 225 -13.34 -12.62 -14.25
N SER A 226 -14.01 -13.60 -13.63
CA SER A 226 -14.32 -13.56 -12.19
C SER A 226 -13.10 -13.83 -11.30
N SER A 227 -12.04 -14.42 -11.85
CA SER A 227 -10.78 -14.68 -11.14
C SER A 227 -9.98 -13.40 -10.89
N PHE A 228 -10.22 -12.33 -11.66
CA PHE A 228 -9.49 -11.08 -11.58
C PHE A 228 -9.51 -10.47 -10.17
N SER A 229 -10.70 -10.16 -9.64
CA SER A 229 -10.84 -9.51 -8.34
C SER A 229 -10.47 -10.45 -7.18
N LYS A 230 -10.67 -11.76 -7.39
CA LYS A 230 -10.36 -12.79 -6.39
C LYS A 230 -8.88 -13.06 -6.26
N SER A 231 -8.08 -12.85 -7.30
CA SER A 231 -6.63 -13.10 -7.34
C SER A 231 -5.77 -11.85 -7.14
N LEU A 232 -6.39 -10.65 -7.18
CA LEU A 232 -5.73 -9.37 -7.02
C LEU A 232 -5.05 -9.26 -5.65
N THR A 233 -3.77 -8.92 -5.66
CA THR A 233 -2.97 -8.65 -4.46
C THR A 233 -2.21 -7.34 -4.63
N THR A 234 -2.20 -6.57 -3.56
CA THR A 234 -1.56 -5.25 -3.52
C THR A 234 -0.42 -5.25 -2.52
N PHE A 235 0.77 -4.85 -2.97
CA PHE A 235 1.93 -4.63 -2.11
C PHE A 235 2.25 -3.14 -2.03
N GLY A 236 2.36 -2.61 -0.81
CA GLY A 236 2.74 -1.21 -0.56
C GLY A 236 4.20 -1.13 -0.15
N TRP A 237 5.05 -0.61 -1.03
CA TRP A 237 6.50 -0.56 -0.80
C TRP A 237 7.04 0.86 -0.91
N THR A 238 7.99 1.19 -0.05
CA THR A 238 8.71 2.46 -0.08
C THR A 238 10.16 2.20 -0.45
N ILE A 239 10.64 2.88 -1.48
CA ILE A 239 12.02 2.82 -1.93
C ILE A 239 12.71 4.12 -1.52
N THR A 240 13.82 4.00 -0.82
CA THR A 240 14.65 5.13 -0.34
C THR A 240 16.07 4.98 -0.88
N ASN A 241 16.78 6.11 -0.99
CA ASN A 241 18.18 6.10 -1.38
C ASN A 241 19.10 6.03 -0.17
N THR A 242 20.22 5.34 -0.34
CA THR A 242 21.31 5.32 0.64
C THR A 242 22.49 6.21 0.24
N SER A 243 22.47 6.74 -0.99
CA SER A 243 23.50 7.61 -1.55
C SER A 243 22.89 8.66 -2.49
N TRP A 244 23.67 9.72 -2.76
CA TRP A 244 23.36 10.71 -3.80
C TRP A 244 23.49 10.14 -5.21
N VAL A 245 24.28 9.07 -5.37
CA VAL A 245 24.45 8.33 -6.63
C VAL A 245 23.86 6.94 -6.46
N TYR A 246 22.77 6.69 -7.17
CA TYR A 246 22.07 5.41 -7.17
C TYR A 246 21.79 4.94 -8.59
N ALA A 247 21.65 3.63 -8.75
CA ALA A 247 21.33 3.06 -10.04
C ALA A 247 19.91 3.49 -10.46
N THR A 248 19.78 3.85 -11.73
CA THR A 248 18.52 4.13 -12.44
C THR A 248 18.46 3.32 -13.73
N ILE A 249 17.36 3.44 -14.48
CA ILE A 249 17.25 2.87 -15.83
C ILE A 249 18.38 3.31 -16.77
N GLY A 250 18.92 4.52 -16.58
CA GLY A 250 20.03 5.04 -17.38
C GLY A 250 21.42 4.55 -16.95
N THR A 251 21.50 3.74 -15.90
CA THR A 251 22.77 3.10 -15.50
C THR A 251 23.19 2.15 -16.59
N GLY A 252 24.49 2.11 -16.90
CA GLY A 252 25.04 1.20 -17.89
C GLY A 252 24.81 -0.28 -17.54
N SER A 253 25.19 -1.15 -18.47
CA SER A 253 25.08 -2.60 -18.30
C SER A 253 25.86 -3.11 -17.09
N THR A 254 25.33 -4.15 -16.45
CA THR A 254 25.92 -4.86 -15.31
C THR A 254 26.21 -6.32 -15.66
N PRO A 255 26.98 -7.04 -14.83
CA PRO A 255 26.99 -8.50 -14.85
C PRO A 255 25.60 -9.09 -14.56
N ASP A 256 25.39 -10.37 -14.86
CA ASP A 256 24.13 -11.09 -14.59
C ASP A 256 23.79 -11.15 -13.09
N ALA A 257 24.82 -11.17 -12.22
CA ALA A 257 24.65 -11.10 -10.77
C ALA A 257 24.21 -9.70 -10.27
N GLY A 258 24.31 -8.67 -11.11
CA GLY A 258 23.99 -7.29 -10.76
C GLY A 258 25.07 -6.56 -9.96
N VAL A 259 24.74 -5.32 -9.60
CA VAL A 259 25.55 -4.43 -8.75
C VAL A 259 24.67 -3.78 -7.68
N PRO A 260 25.22 -3.32 -6.54
CA PRO A 260 24.44 -2.57 -5.56
C PRO A 260 23.76 -1.36 -6.18
N ALA A 261 22.45 -1.20 -5.96
CA ALA A 261 21.70 -0.08 -6.51
C ALA A 261 21.87 1.23 -5.70
N ASN A 262 22.44 1.15 -4.49
CA ASN A 262 22.44 2.22 -3.48
C ASN A 262 21.03 2.72 -3.14
N LEU A 263 20.09 1.77 -3.09
CA LEU A 263 18.70 1.97 -2.73
C LEU A 263 18.31 0.89 -1.72
N THR A 264 17.37 1.21 -0.85
CA THR A 264 16.70 0.24 0.02
C THR A 264 15.20 0.23 -0.26
N ILE A 265 14.56 -0.88 0.09
CA ILE A 265 13.12 -1.07 -0.02
C ILE A 265 12.55 -1.57 1.31
N SER A 266 11.40 -1.01 1.67
CA SER A 266 10.66 -1.29 2.89
C SER A 266 9.19 -1.54 2.58
N SER A 267 8.52 -2.33 3.41
CA SER A 267 7.09 -2.62 3.36
C SER A 267 6.50 -2.37 4.73
N SER A 268 5.45 -1.55 4.80
CA SER A 268 4.73 -1.24 6.04
C SER A 268 3.22 -1.26 5.80
N GLY A 269 2.48 -1.94 6.67
CA GLY A 269 1.07 -1.60 6.89
C GLY A 269 0.04 -2.32 6.03
N SER A 270 0.24 -3.58 5.65
CA SER A 270 -0.91 -4.43 5.31
C SER A 270 -0.88 -5.74 6.11
N PRO A 271 -2.01 -6.13 6.74
CA PRO A 271 -2.12 -7.34 7.56
C PRO A 271 -1.91 -8.64 6.77
N PHE A 272 -1.90 -8.57 5.44
CA PHE A 272 -1.70 -9.71 4.54
C PHE A 272 -0.39 -9.62 3.73
N THR A 273 0.40 -8.56 3.93
CA THR A 273 1.69 -8.37 3.26
C THR A 273 2.86 -8.67 4.18
N VAL A 274 3.96 -9.12 3.60
CA VAL A 274 5.24 -9.27 4.28
C VAL A 274 5.73 -7.89 4.73
N ASN A 275 5.97 -7.73 6.03
CA ASN A 275 6.59 -6.52 6.59
C ASN A 275 8.11 -6.70 6.59
N PHE A 276 8.82 -5.70 6.08
CA PHE A 276 10.27 -5.68 6.08
C PHE A 276 10.77 -4.25 6.00
N THR A 277 11.99 -4.01 6.46
CA THR A 277 12.58 -2.68 6.50
C THR A 277 13.99 -2.71 5.96
N ASP A 278 14.32 -1.69 5.18
CA ASP A 278 15.65 -1.36 4.67
C ASP A 278 16.38 -2.51 3.98
N LYS A 279 15.67 -3.28 3.14
CA LYS A 279 16.28 -4.33 2.32
C LYS A 279 17.03 -3.70 1.15
N ALA A 280 18.31 -4.01 1.00
CA ALA A 280 19.12 -3.48 -0.09
C ALA A 280 18.63 -3.99 -1.45
N LEU A 281 18.61 -3.10 -2.44
CA LEU A 281 18.30 -3.43 -3.83
C LEU A 281 19.58 -3.71 -4.62
N THR A 282 19.54 -4.75 -5.44
CA THR A 282 20.54 -5.05 -6.47
C THR A 282 20.00 -4.65 -7.82
N TYR A 283 20.76 -3.84 -8.57
CA TYR A 283 20.44 -3.44 -9.93
C TYR A 283 21.04 -4.44 -10.94
N ILE A 284 20.22 -4.92 -11.86
CA ILE A 284 20.60 -5.88 -12.90
C ILE A 284 20.17 -5.31 -14.26
N SER A 285 21.12 -5.14 -15.16
CA SER A 285 20.92 -4.72 -16.55
C SER A 285 21.93 -5.44 -17.46
N PRO A 286 21.68 -6.72 -17.82
CA PRO A 286 22.67 -7.52 -18.53
C PRO A 286 22.99 -6.94 -19.90
N SER A 287 24.27 -6.91 -20.28
CA SER A 287 24.71 -6.44 -21.61
C SER A 287 24.17 -7.29 -22.76
N SER A 288 23.83 -8.54 -22.47
CA SER A 288 23.24 -9.50 -23.41
C SER A 288 21.79 -9.14 -23.79
N ASN A 289 21.17 -8.16 -23.14
CA ASN A 289 19.75 -7.79 -23.31
C ASN A 289 18.77 -8.96 -23.16
N THR A 290 19.18 -10.04 -22.47
CA THR A 290 18.34 -11.22 -22.22
C THR A 290 17.18 -10.91 -21.27
N SER A 291 17.28 -9.82 -20.51
CA SER A 291 16.23 -9.35 -19.63
C SER A 291 16.26 -7.83 -19.45
N SER A 292 15.09 -7.23 -19.26
CA SER A 292 14.95 -5.80 -18.96
C SER A 292 15.66 -5.42 -17.65
N ALA A 293 16.18 -4.18 -17.62
CA ALA A 293 16.76 -3.60 -16.42
C ALA A 293 15.78 -3.67 -15.23
N ARG A 294 16.27 -4.09 -14.07
CA ARG A 294 15.45 -4.40 -12.89
C ARG A 294 16.20 -4.18 -11.59
N TYR A 295 15.44 -3.93 -10.52
CA TYR A 295 15.92 -4.12 -9.16
C TYR A 295 15.45 -5.46 -8.62
N THR A 296 16.28 -6.11 -7.82
CA THR A 296 15.89 -7.29 -7.05
C THR A 296 16.30 -7.15 -5.60
N PHE A 297 15.53 -7.78 -4.72
CA PHE A 297 15.88 -8.00 -3.32
C PHE A 297 15.38 -9.37 -2.91
N SER A 298 16.07 -9.97 -1.93
CA SER A 298 15.68 -11.24 -1.35
C SER A 298 16.03 -11.26 0.12
N PHE A 299 15.20 -11.91 0.93
CA PHE A 299 15.47 -12.15 2.35
C PHE A 299 14.69 -13.35 2.85
N ASP A 300 15.20 -13.96 3.91
CA ASP A 300 14.51 -15.05 4.60
C ASP A 300 13.52 -14.49 5.64
N MET A 301 12.39 -15.19 5.77
CA MET A 301 11.32 -14.89 6.70
C MET A 301 10.64 -16.18 7.17
N ASP A 302 9.92 -16.09 8.28
CA ASP A 302 9.03 -17.15 8.72
C ASP A 302 7.63 -16.91 8.13
N LYS A 303 7.03 -17.97 7.59
CA LYS A 303 5.63 -17.95 7.16
C LYS A 303 4.80 -18.80 8.11
N ALA A 304 3.89 -18.17 8.82
CA ALA A 304 2.83 -18.84 9.56
C ALA A 304 1.58 -19.00 8.66
N PHE A 305 0.90 -20.13 8.79
CA PHE A 305 -0.35 -20.41 8.12
C PHE A 305 -1.28 -21.19 9.03
N ASN A 306 -2.56 -20.83 9.02
CA ASN A 306 -3.60 -21.51 9.78
C ASN A 306 -4.46 -22.30 8.78
N PRO A 307 -4.30 -23.63 8.68
CA PRO A 307 -5.06 -24.44 7.76
C PRO A 307 -6.57 -24.28 7.96
N PRO A 308 -7.37 -24.20 6.88
CA PRO A 308 -8.83 -24.13 6.98
C PRO A 308 -9.44 -25.49 7.37
N VAL A 309 -8.66 -26.58 7.29
CA VAL A 309 -9.05 -27.94 7.65
C VAL A 309 -8.44 -28.33 8.99
N SER A 310 -9.12 -29.20 9.74
CA SER A 310 -8.52 -29.80 10.93
C SER A 310 -7.42 -30.79 10.53
N LEU A 311 -6.25 -30.67 11.16
CA LEU A 311 -5.18 -31.67 11.05
C LEU A 311 -5.19 -32.67 12.23
N THR A 312 -5.99 -32.42 13.26
CA THR A 312 -6.07 -33.25 14.46
C THR A 312 -7.41 -33.98 14.54
N SER A 313 -7.44 -35.13 15.22
CA SER A 313 -8.65 -35.96 15.36
C SER A 313 -9.72 -35.34 16.26
N ASP A 314 -9.34 -34.42 17.13
CA ASP A 314 -10.20 -33.70 18.07
C ASP A 314 -10.75 -32.38 17.51
N ASN A 315 -10.49 -32.07 16.24
CA ASN A 315 -10.88 -30.82 15.58
C ASN A 315 -10.28 -29.54 16.21
N THR A 316 -9.14 -29.69 16.87
CA THR A 316 -8.36 -28.56 17.37
C THR A 316 -7.77 -27.77 16.21
N ALA A 317 -7.93 -26.44 16.24
CA ALA A 317 -7.30 -25.55 15.27
C ALA A 317 -5.78 -25.73 15.27
N THR A 318 -5.13 -25.53 14.12
CA THR A 318 -3.68 -25.70 14.02
C THR A 318 -3.03 -24.47 13.41
N GLN A 319 -1.77 -24.26 13.78
CA GLN A 319 -0.91 -23.26 13.18
C GLN A 319 0.38 -23.93 12.71
N CYS A 320 0.68 -23.74 11.43
CA CYS A 320 1.81 -24.32 10.72
C CYS A 320 2.84 -23.25 10.39
N PHE A 321 4.12 -23.57 10.59
CA PHE A 321 5.23 -22.66 10.35
C PHE A 321 6.18 -23.21 9.29
N PHE A 322 6.55 -22.35 8.35
CA PHE A 322 7.60 -22.57 7.36
C PHE A 322 8.74 -21.59 7.71
N ASN A 323 9.76 -22.10 8.40
CA ASN A 323 10.85 -21.27 8.94
C ASN A 323 11.99 -21.00 7.94
N GLN A 324 11.85 -21.52 6.73
CA GLN A 324 12.83 -21.40 5.65
C GLN A 324 12.14 -20.82 4.41
N THR A 325 11.38 -19.74 4.61
CA THR A 325 10.71 -19.06 3.51
C THR A 325 11.58 -17.93 2.99
N THR A 326 12.04 -18.02 1.74
CA THR A 326 12.71 -16.92 1.06
C THR A 326 11.66 -16.09 0.30
N PHE A 327 11.65 -14.79 0.55
CA PHE A 327 10.85 -13.81 -0.17
C PHE A 327 11.74 -13.03 -1.13
N THR A 328 11.38 -13.02 -2.41
CA THR A 328 12.14 -12.34 -3.47
C THR A 328 11.22 -11.43 -4.27
N GLY A 329 11.59 -10.16 -4.38
CA GLY A 329 10.90 -9.19 -5.21
C GLY A 329 11.78 -8.74 -6.38
N THR A 330 11.17 -8.60 -7.56
CA THR A 330 11.80 -8.06 -8.76
C THR A 330 10.95 -6.94 -9.34
N LEU A 331 11.55 -5.76 -9.44
CA LEU A 331 10.95 -4.54 -9.97
C LEU A 331 11.58 -4.21 -11.31
N TYR A 332 10.85 -4.42 -12.40
CA TYR A 332 11.35 -4.05 -13.72
C TYR A 332 11.25 -2.54 -13.94
N LEU A 333 12.18 -1.98 -14.72
CA LEU A 333 12.25 -0.54 -14.96
C LEU A 333 11.77 -0.12 -16.35
N ALA A 334 11.57 -1.09 -17.24
CA ALA A 334 11.14 -0.83 -18.61
C ALA A 334 10.12 -1.84 -19.15
N ALA A 335 10.00 -3.02 -18.52
CA ALA A 335 9.06 -4.05 -18.98
C ALA A 335 7.62 -3.61 -18.70
N ALA A 336 6.76 -3.70 -19.70
CA ALA A 336 5.35 -3.37 -19.57
C ALA A 336 4.63 -4.40 -18.70
N ARG A 337 3.68 -3.93 -17.89
CA ARG A 337 2.70 -4.79 -17.20
C ARG A 337 1.52 -5.07 -18.13
N ASN A 338 0.85 -6.20 -17.99
CA ASN A 338 -0.42 -6.50 -18.66
C ASN A 338 -1.60 -6.69 -17.68
N PHE A 339 -1.34 -6.56 -16.39
CA PHE A 339 -2.31 -6.71 -15.32
C PHE A 339 -2.20 -5.55 -14.32
N PRO A 340 -3.33 -4.98 -13.85
CA PRO A 340 -4.64 -5.10 -14.48
C PRO A 340 -4.65 -4.47 -15.88
N ALA A 341 -5.38 -5.06 -16.83
CA ALA A 341 -5.49 -4.53 -18.20
C ALA A 341 -6.30 -3.23 -18.18
N ASP A 342 -5.61 -2.08 -18.17
CA ASP A 342 -6.11 -0.68 -18.29
C ASP A 342 -7.56 -0.41 -17.82
N GLN A 343 -7.98 -1.04 -16.73
CA GLN A 343 -9.08 -0.58 -15.90
C GLN A 343 -8.48 0.59 -15.14
N GLY A 344 -8.86 1.81 -15.54
CA GLY A 344 -8.33 3.08 -15.05
C GLY A 344 -7.79 2.91 -13.65
N SER A 345 -6.46 2.97 -13.53
CA SER A 345 -5.70 2.62 -12.32
C SER A 345 -6.52 3.08 -11.11
N PRO A 346 -7.01 2.18 -10.23
CA PRO A 346 -7.65 2.65 -9.03
C PRO A 346 -6.62 3.57 -8.39
N SER A 347 -6.96 4.85 -8.25
CA SER A 347 -6.09 5.80 -7.55
C SER A 347 -5.80 5.14 -6.22
N ALA A 348 -4.60 4.59 -6.08
CA ALA A 348 -4.22 3.90 -4.87
C ALA A 348 -4.35 4.97 -3.80
N SER A 349 -5.28 4.75 -2.88
CA SER A 349 -5.73 5.77 -1.92
C SER A 349 -4.57 6.34 -1.09
N ASN A 350 -3.39 5.69 -1.10
CA ASN A 350 -2.23 6.02 -0.29
C ASN A 350 -0.86 5.96 -1.04
N GLY A 351 -0.78 6.00 -2.39
CA GLY A 351 0.54 5.92 -3.07
C GLY A 351 0.53 6.01 -4.60
N LYS A 352 1.71 6.13 -5.22
CA LYS A 352 1.85 6.10 -6.68
C LYS A 352 1.83 4.66 -7.17
N GLN A 353 1.03 4.31 -8.18
CA GLN A 353 1.11 2.96 -8.73
C GLN A 353 2.45 2.75 -9.46
N TRP A 354 3.09 1.60 -9.25
CA TRP A 354 4.28 1.25 -9.99
C TRP A 354 3.96 1.00 -11.48
N PRO A 355 4.67 1.66 -12.40
CA PRO A 355 4.27 1.70 -13.81
C PRO A 355 4.66 0.43 -14.60
N TYR A 356 5.61 -0.36 -14.11
CA TYR A 356 6.21 -1.45 -14.88
C TYR A 356 5.82 -2.83 -14.34
N ALA A 357 6.36 -3.86 -14.98
CA ALA A 357 6.24 -5.24 -14.54
C ALA A 357 6.85 -5.43 -13.14
N VAL A 358 6.26 -6.34 -12.37
CA VAL A 358 6.67 -6.75 -11.02
C VAL A 358 6.51 -8.27 -10.93
N ASP A 359 7.52 -8.93 -10.37
CA ASP A 359 7.49 -10.35 -10.01
C ASP A 359 7.83 -10.49 -8.53
N ILE A 360 6.98 -11.19 -7.78
CA ILE A 360 7.14 -11.41 -6.35
C ILE A 360 6.97 -12.89 -6.10
N THR A 361 7.97 -13.49 -5.48
CA THR A 361 7.95 -14.92 -5.15
C THR A 361 8.18 -15.10 -3.66
N SER A 362 7.45 -16.03 -3.08
CA SER A 362 7.68 -16.55 -1.75
C SER A 362 7.83 -18.06 -1.87
N SER A 363 9.00 -18.56 -1.49
CA SER A 363 9.36 -19.96 -1.68
C SER A 363 9.79 -20.61 -0.37
N SER A 364 9.42 -21.86 -0.14
CA SER A 364 9.88 -22.63 1.02
C SER A 364 10.32 -24.02 0.59
N ALA A 365 11.51 -24.43 1.01
CA ALA A 365 12.03 -25.76 0.75
C ALA A 365 11.31 -26.81 1.59
N GLY A 366 11.13 -28.00 1.04
CA GLY A 366 10.72 -29.18 1.80
C GLY A 366 11.83 -29.61 2.76
N GLY A 367 11.51 -30.56 3.62
CA GLY A 367 12.49 -31.14 4.52
C GLY A 367 11.85 -31.74 5.74
N GLN A 368 12.71 -32.09 6.69
CA GLN A 368 12.27 -32.48 8.02
C GLN A 368 11.59 -31.29 8.69
N ASP A 369 10.44 -31.56 9.31
CA ASP A 369 9.66 -30.56 10.05
C ASP A 369 9.17 -29.37 9.19
N THR A 370 8.98 -29.59 7.88
CA THR A 370 8.32 -28.62 6.99
C THR A 370 6.94 -29.11 6.53
N PRO A 371 5.85 -28.42 6.91
CA PRO A 371 5.79 -27.41 7.97
C PRO A 371 5.87 -28.01 9.36
N ALA A 372 6.25 -27.18 10.33
CA ALA A 372 6.10 -27.49 11.75
C ALA A 372 4.71 -27.02 12.19
N CYS A 373 3.77 -27.95 12.36
CA CYS A 373 2.42 -27.65 12.80
C CYS A 373 2.21 -27.95 14.29
N TYR A 374 1.46 -27.09 14.96
CA TYR A 374 1.10 -27.21 16.37
C TYR A 374 -0.40 -27.00 16.55
N ALA A 375 -0.97 -27.68 17.53
CA ALA A 375 -2.30 -27.36 18.03
C ALA A 375 -2.34 -25.90 18.49
N TYR A 376 -3.42 -25.19 18.23
CA TYR A 376 -3.59 -23.78 18.56
C TYR A 376 -4.93 -23.60 19.27
N GLN A 377 -4.88 -23.30 20.57
CA GLN A 377 -6.05 -23.11 21.41
C GLN A 377 -5.86 -21.87 22.28
N ASN A 378 -6.88 -21.01 22.38
CA ASN A 378 -6.88 -19.82 23.23
C ASN A 378 -5.68 -18.88 23.02
N GLY A 379 -5.17 -18.78 21.78
CA GLY A 379 -4.03 -17.92 21.46
C GLY A 379 -2.65 -18.52 21.75
N ALA A 380 -2.60 -19.76 22.24
CA ALA A 380 -1.36 -20.44 22.60
C ALA A 380 -1.09 -21.66 21.70
N LEU A 381 0.20 -21.87 21.42
CA LEU A 381 0.69 -23.09 20.77
C LEU A 381 0.72 -24.23 21.79
N GLY A 382 0.17 -25.37 21.40
CA GLY A 382 0.10 -26.59 22.19
C GLY A 382 1.01 -27.69 21.65
N ALA A 383 0.51 -28.93 21.69
CA ALA A 383 1.25 -30.09 21.22
C ALA A 383 1.56 -30.03 19.72
N ARG A 384 2.71 -30.60 19.34
CA ARG A 384 3.13 -30.73 17.95
C ARG A 384 2.22 -31.73 17.22
N VAL A 385 1.75 -31.34 16.04
CA VAL A 385 0.98 -32.21 15.14
C VAL A 385 1.94 -32.94 14.23
N THR A 386 1.99 -34.27 14.32
CA THR A 386 2.84 -35.13 13.48
C THR A 386 2.03 -36.05 12.57
N THR A 387 0.76 -36.26 12.87
CA THR A 387 -0.13 -37.11 12.07
C THR A 387 -0.40 -36.46 10.72
N GLY A 388 -0.26 -37.23 9.63
CA GLY A 388 -0.52 -36.75 8.27
C GLY A 388 0.56 -35.81 7.69
N LEU A 389 1.66 -35.59 8.42
CA LEU A 389 2.80 -34.79 7.98
C LEU A 389 4.03 -35.67 7.84
N THR A 390 4.45 -35.92 6.61
CA THR A 390 5.69 -36.64 6.30
C THR A 390 6.70 -35.71 5.64
N PRO A 391 8.00 -35.82 6.01
CA PRO A 391 9.05 -35.02 5.40
C PRO A 391 9.07 -35.15 3.88
N GLN A 392 9.20 -34.03 3.19
CA GLN A 392 9.42 -33.99 1.74
C GLN A 392 10.92 -33.81 1.43
N PRO A 393 11.39 -34.18 0.22
CA PRO A 393 12.75 -33.89 -0.22
C PRO A 393 13.08 -32.40 -0.09
N THR A 394 14.33 -32.07 0.23
CA THR A 394 14.80 -30.68 0.29
C THR A 394 14.81 -29.98 -1.07
N SER A 395 14.78 -30.76 -2.16
CA SER A 395 14.60 -30.25 -3.52
C SER A 395 13.15 -29.90 -3.87
N SER A 396 12.18 -30.34 -3.07
CA SER A 396 10.77 -29.97 -3.26
C SER A 396 10.52 -28.56 -2.73
N GLN A 397 9.62 -27.82 -3.37
CA GLN A 397 9.38 -26.42 -3.04
C GLN A 397 7.88 -26.11 -2.99
N CYS A 398 7.49 -25.32 -2.00
CA CYS A 398 6.25 -24.57 -2.04
C CYS A 398 6.53 -23.18 -2.59
N LEU A 399 5.62 -22.67 -3.42
CA LEU A 399 5.79 -21.40 -4.13
C LEU A 399 4.48 -20.63 -4.11
N CYS A 400 4.57 -19.35 -3.77
CA CYS A 400 3.57 -18.33 -4.10
C CYS A 400 4.21 -17.40 -5.12
N GLN A 401 3.66 -17.32 -6.33
CA GLN A 401 4.15 -16.41 -7.36
C GLN A 401 3.09 -15.37 -7.71
N TYR A 402 3.47 -14.09 -7.60
CA TYR A 402 2.63 -12.95 -7.90
C TYR A 402 3.27 -12.13 -9.02
N GLN A 403 2.51 -11.89 -10.09
CA GLN A 403 3.00 -11.11 -11.22
C GLN A 403 1.89 -10.22 -11.77
N ASN A 404 2.31 -9.20 -12.50
CA ASN A 404 1.41 -8.28 -13.19
C ASN A 404 1.65 -8.22 -14.71
N PHE A 405 2.30 -9.24 -15.26
CA PHE A 405 2.61 -9.39 -16.68
C PHE A 405 2.39 -10.84 -17.15
#